data_AF-X1CDP7-F1
#
_entry.id   AF-X1CDP7-F1
#
_cell.length_a   1.000
_cell.length_b   1.000
_cell.length_c   1.000
_cell.angle_alpha   90.00
_cell.angle_beta   90.00
_cell.angle_gamma   90.00
#
_symmetry.space_group_name_H-M   'P 1'
#
loop_
_entity.id
_entity.type
_entity.pdbx_description
1 polymer ?
#
loop_
_entity_poly.entity_id
_entity_poly.type
_entity_poly.pdbx_seq_one_letter_code
_entity_poly.pdbx_strand_id
1 'polypeptide(L)'
;MKFITNKTAAQYLEEAVIEYLKNKGGKIHVMENASQCAVTRVVFAVTGYKEICEKLGAKIIYLDEEDTKTFEFKGKPSVKDDPKGYNLKTFRLPETIVKIIENRDMYTYINLPKLKTHCMTRVTLGIKNQWGYPQHEDRG
;
A
#
# COMPACT_ATOMS: atom_id res chain seq x y z
N MET A 1 0.16 19.27 -7.74
CA MET A 1 0.02 17.82 -8.04
C MET A 1 0.35 17.01 -6.79
N LYS A 2 -0.49 16.03 -6.40
CA LYS A 2 -0.25 15.18 -5.22
C LYS A 2 0.21 13.80 -5.71
N PHE A 3 1.40 13.39 -5.28
CA PHE A 3 1.93 12.06 -5.58
C PHE A 3 1.84 11.19 -4.34
N ILE A 4 1.50 9.93 -4.55
CA ILE A 4 1.46 8.93 -3.50
C ILE A 4 2.25 7.72 -3.96
N THR A 5 3.32 7.41 -3.24
CA THR A 5 4.21 6.29 -3.55
C THR A 5 3.91 5.11 -2.64
N ASN A 6 3.77 3.90 -3.19
CA ASN A 6 3.79 2.66 -2.42
C ASN A 6 5.21 2.07 -2.37
N LYS A 7 5.65 1.63 -1.19
CA LYS A 7 7.01 1.15 -0.91
C LYS A 7 7.14 -0.36 -1.17
N THR A 8 8.35 -0.80 -1.54
CA THR A 8 8.85 -2.20 -1.57
C THR A 8 10.20 -2.31 -2.33
N ALA A 9 10.74 -1.21 -2.86
CA ALA A 9 11.99 -1.16 -3.58
C ALA A 9 13.19 -0.85 -2.64
N ALA A 10 14.34 -0.52 -3.23
CA ALA A 10 15.56 -0.20 -2.48
C ALA A 10 15.62 1.29 -2.19
N GLN A 11 15.94 1.67 -0.94
CA GLN A 11 15.93 3.06 -0.42
C GLN A 11 16.39 4.13 -1.41
N TYR A 12 17.49 3.90 -2.12
CA TYR A 12 18.06 4.83 -3.10
C TYR A 12 17.11 5.13 -4.28
N LEU A 13 16.34 4.14 -4.73
CA LEU A 13 15.34 4.33 -5.77
C LEU A 13 14.18 5.17 -5.24
N GLU A 14 13.71 4.91 -4.02
CA GLU A 14 12.67 5.74 -3.41
C GLU A 14 13.16 7.19 -3.22
N GLU A 15 14.38 7.39 -2.74
CA GLU A 15 15.00 8.72 -2.60
C GLU A 15 15.01 9.46 -3.95
N ALA A 16 15.52 8.82 -5.00
CA ALA A 16 15.59 9.40 -6.34
C ALA A 16 14.21 9.74 -6.92
N VAL A 17 13.20 8.89 -6.71
CA VAL A 17 11.83 9.15 -7.17
C VAL A 17 11.20 10.32 -6.41
N ILE A 18 11.35 10.37 -5.08
CA ILE A 18 10.82 11.47 -4.26
C ILE A 18 11.47 12.79 -4.67
N GLU A 19 12.79 12.82 -4.83
CA GLU A 19 13.55 14.00 -5.24
C GLU A 19 13.13 14.48 -6.62
N TYR A 20 13.06 13.58 -7.61
CA TYR A 20 12.61 13.90 -8.96
C TYR A 20 11.23 14.56 -8.97
N LEU A 21 10.27 13.97 -8.26
CA LEU A 21 8.89 14.48 -8.21
C LEU A 21 8.77 15.79 -7.43
N LYS A 22 9.57 15.96 -6.37
CA LYS A 22 9.67 17.23 -5.63
C LYS A 22 10.22 18.36 -6.49
N ASN A 23 11.25 18.10 -7.29
CA ASN A 23 11.82 19.08 -8.21
C ASN A 23 10.83 19.50 -9.31
N LYS A 24 9.76 18.72 -9.53
CA LYS A 24 8.62 19.08 -10.40
C LYS A 24 7.48 19.80 -9.66
N GLY A 25 7.66 20.18 -8.39
CA GLY A 25 6.66 20.85 -7.56
C GLY A 25 5.60 19.91 -6.96
N GLY A 26 5.90 18.61 -6.88
CA GLY A 26 5.00 17.61 -6.32
C GLY A 26 4.87 17.66 -4.80
N LYS A 27 3.65 17.56 -4.27
CA LYS A 27 3.41 17.26 -2.85
C LYS A 27 3.41 15.74 -2.67
N ILE A 28 4.48 15.22 -2.07
CA ILE A 28 4.74 13.77 -2.01
C ILE A 28 4.25 13.19 -0.69
N HIS A 29 3.55 12.05 -0.79
CA HIS A 29 3.23 11.19 0.34
C HIS A 29 3.79 9.80 0.07
N VAL A 30 4.38 9.18 1.08
CA VAL A 30 4.86 7.80 1.04
C VAL A 30 3.96 6.98 1.94
N MET A 31 3.35 5.94 1.40
CA MET A 31 2.44 5.08 2.14
C MET A 31 2.86 3.62 2.06
N GLU A 32 2.57 2.87 3.13
CA GLU A 32 2.83 1.44 3.21
C GLU A 32 1.90 0.80 4.26
N ASN A 33 1.68 -0.50 4.11
CA ASN A 33 1.03 -1.34 5.11
C ASN A 33 1.86 -2.62 5.29
N ALA A 34 2.54 -2.74 6.42
CA ALA A 34 3.35 -3.90 6.74
C ALA A 34 2.49 -5.18 6.87
N SER A 35 3.07 -6.33 6.50
CA SER A 35 2.42 -7.63 6.67
C SER A 35 2.98 -8.36 7.89
N GLN A 36 2.18 -9.23 8.50
CA GLN A 36 2.60 -10.25 9.48
C GLN A 36 3.38 -9.70 10.68
N CYS A 37 2.65 -9.34 11.75
CA CYS A 37 3.19 -8.92 13.05
C CYS A 37 4.14 -7.71 13.02
N ALA A 38 4.32 -7.07 11.87
CA ALA A 38 5.13 -5.88 11.70
C ALA A 38 4.26 -4.64 11.81
N VAL A 39 4.76 -3.62 12.50
CA VAL A 39 4.15 -2.29 12.61
C VAL A 39 4.87 -1.37 11.63
N THR A 40 4.15 -0.78 10.68
CA THR A 40 4.75 -0.01 9.57
C THR A 40 5.63 1.12 10.08
N ARG A 41 5.20 1.81 11.14
CA ARG A 41 5.99 2.86 11.79
C ARG A 41 7.34 2.38 12.31
N VAL A 42 7.39 1.21 12.92
CA VAL A 42 8.65 0.60 13.40
C VAL A 42 9.52 0.22 12.21
N VAL A 43 8.93 -0.41 11.18
CA VAL A 43 9.66 -0.75 9.95
C VAL A 43 10.30 0.50 9.34
N PHE A 44 9.57 1.61 9.24
CA PHE A 44 10.09 2.86 8.67
C PHE A 44 11.26 3.42 9.46
N ALA A 45 11.20 3.38 10.80
CA ALA A 45 12.28 3.85 11.66
C ALA A 45 13.54 2.96 11.56
N VAL A 46 13.38 1.64 11.59
CA VAL A 46 14.54 0.71 11.55
C VAL A 46 15.17 0.67 10.16
N THR A 47 14.38 0.87 9.11
CA THR A 47 14.86 0.76 7.72
C THR A 47 15.36 2.09 7.15
N GLY A 48 15.49 3.18 7.90
CA GLY A 48 16.02 4.44 7.37
C GLY A 48 15.04 5.25 6.50
N TYR A 49 13.81 4.76 6.30
CA TYR A 49 12.84 5.41 5.40
C TYR A 49 12.19 6.61 6.04
N LYS A 50 12.08 6.62 7.38
CA LYS A 50 11.59 7.78 8.11
C LYS A 50 12.51 8.97 7.84
N GLU A 51 13.81 8.76 7.96
CA GLU A 51 14.87 9.75 7.77
C GLU A 51 14.90 10.27 6.33
N ILE A 52 14.76 9.38 5.33
CA ILE A 52 14.65 9.78 3.92
C ILE A 52 13.42 10.66 3.69
N CYS A 53 12.26 10.26 4.20
CA CYS A 53 11.03 11.04 4.04
C CYS A 53 11.14 12.41 4.74
N GLU A 54 11.71 12.47 5.94
CA GLU A 54 11.93 13.72 6.68
C GLU A 54 12.92 14.65 5.94
N LYS A 55 14.08 14.12 5.54
CA LYS A 55 15.12 14.83 4.76
C LYS A 55 14.53 15.44 3.49
N LEU A 56 13.74 14.66 2.76
CA LEU A 56 13.13 15.10 1.52
C LEU A 56 11.80 15.82 1.72
N GLY A 57 11.30 15.97 2.94
CA GLY A 57 10.01 16.58 3.27
C GLY A 57 8.80 15.91 2.61
N ALA A 58 8.83 14.58 2.46
CA ALA A 58 7.71 13.76 2.06
C ALA A 58 6.90 13.33 3.29
N LYS A 59 5.56 13.35 3.20
CA LYS A 59 4.70 12.95 4.32
C LYS A 59 4.52 11.44 4.35
N ILE A 60 4.80 10.81 5.49
CA ILE A 60 4.55 9.37 5.67
C ILE A 60 3.08 9.14 6.04
N ILE A 61 2.49 8.07 5.49
CA ILE A 61 1.15 7.58 5.81
C ILE A 61 1.28 6.11 6.22
N TYR A 62 0.96 5.80 7.47
CA TYR A 62 0.95 4.44 8.01
C TYR A 62 -0.45 3.86 7.83
N LEU A 63 -0.65 3.05 6.79
CA LEU A 63 -1.98 2.57 6.40
C LEU A 63 -2.57 1.56 7.40
N ASP A 64 -1.73 0.90 8.18
CA ASP A 64 -2.09 0.00 9.28
C ASP A 64 -2.56 0.73 10.54
N GLU A 65 -2.41 2.05 10.62
CA GLU A 65 -2.86 2.89 11.74
C GLU A 65 -4.10 3.73 11.40
N GLU A 66 -4.61 3.65 10.16
CA GLU A 66 -5.79 4.40 9.73
C GLU A 66 -7.10 3.69 10.08
N ASP A 67 -8.16 4.49 10.26
CA ASP A 67 -9.53 4.00 10.16
C ASP A 67 -9.78 3.37 8.78
N THR A 68 -10.82 2.53 8.72
CA THR A 68 -11.11 1.73 7.53
C THR A 68 -12.55 1.80 7.10
N LYS A 69 -12.76 1.68 5.78
CA LYS A 69 -14.09 1.44 5.21
C LYS A 69 -14.20 -0.02 4.78
N THR A 70 -15.37 -0.59 5.02
CA THR A 70 -15.68 -1.98 4.64
C THR A 70 -16.30 -2.03 3.24
N PHE A 71 -15.86 -3.01 2.45
CA PHE A 71 -16.31 -3.28 1.09
C PHE A 71 -16.74 -4.73 0.97
N GLU A 72 -17.64 -5.03 0.02
CA GLU A 72 -18.08 -6.38 -0.29
C GLU A 72 -17.44 -6.91 -1.58
N PHE A 73 -16.97 -8.15 -1.55
CA PHE A 73 -16.51 -8.88 -2.72
C PHE A 73 -17.67 -9.30 -3.61
N LYS A 74 -17.72 -8.73 -4.80
CA LYS A 74 -18.57 -9.20 -5.90
C LYS A 74 -17.86 -10.37 -6.59
N GLY A 75 -18.49 -11.54 -6.59
CA GLY A 75 -17.89 -12.76 -7.09
C GLY A 75 -18.66 -13.99 -6.61
N LYS A 76 -17.94 -14.99 -6.10
CA LYS A 76 -18.54 -16.23 -5.61
C LYS A 76 -19.51 -15.99 -4.43
N PRO A 77 -20.50 -16.89 -4.26
CA PRO A 77 -21.33 -16.95 -3.05
C PRO A 77 -20.47 -17.17 -1.78
N SER A 78 -21.08 -16.96 -0.61
CA SER A 78 -20.42 -17.28 0.67
C SER A 78 -20.33 -18.80 0.85
N VAL A 79 -19.37 -19.27 1.65
CA VAL A 79 -19.34 -20.67 2.12
C VAL A 79 -20.61 -21.12 2.84
N LYS A 80 -21.40 -20.17 3.35
CA LYS A 80 -22.72 -20.43 3.93
C LYS A 80 -23.75 -20.91 2.90
N ASP A 81 -23.63 -20.44 1.66
CA ASP A 81 -24.58 -20.72 0.57
C ASP A 81 -24.07 -21.81 -0.38
N ASP A 82 -22.75 -21.89 -0.57
CA ASP A 82 -22.08 -22.90 -1.41
C ASP A 82 -20.77 -23.32 -0.74
N PRO A 83 -20.52 -24.62 -0.46
CA PRO A 83 -19.25 -25.09 0.11
C PRO A 83 -17.98 -24.70 -0.67
N LYS A 84 -18.11 -24.29 -1.95
CA LYS A 84 -17.01 -23.78 -2.81
C LYS A 84 -16.94 -22.24 -2.84
N GLY A 85 -17.73 -21.57 -2.02
CA GLY A 85 -17.82 -20.12 -1.88
C GLY A 85 -16.63 -19.48 -1.17
N TYR A 86 -16.67 -18.16 -0.99
CA TYR A 86 -15.65 -17.43 -0.24
C TYR A 86 -15.89 -17.51 1.27
N ASN A 87 -14.80 -17.66 2.04
CA ASN A 87 -14.83 -17.61 3.51
C ASN A 87 -15.19 -16.20 4.01
N LEU A 88 -14.58 -15.18 3.41
CA LEU A 88 -14.82 -13.78 3.69
C LEU A 88 -15.48 -13.12 2.47
N LYS A 89 -16.62 -12.48 2.71
CA LYS A 89 -17.33 -11.69 1.69
C LYS A 89 -17.05 -10.20 1.79
N THR A 90 -16.40 -9.77 2.86
CA THR A 90 -16.08 -8.37 3.10
C THR A 90 -14.60 -8.20 3.38
N PHE A 91 -14.09 -7.02 3.06
CA PHE A 91 -12.71 -6.60 3.36
C PHE A 91 -12.68 -5.11 3.68
N ARG A 92 -11.72 -4.70 4.48
CA ARG A 92 -11.54 -3.33 4.95
C ARG A 92 -10.36 -2.70 4.24
N LEU A 93 -10.53 -1.48 3.75
CA LEU A 93 -9.46 -0.68 3.18
C LEU A 93 -9.22 0.58 4.03
N PRO A 94 -7.97 1.00 4.24
CA PRO A 94 -7.59 2.27 4.85
C PRO A 94 -8.22 3.45 4.11
N GLU A 95 -8.62 4.50 4.85
CA GLU A 95 -9.27 5.68 4.27
C GLU A 95 -8.44 6.34 3.17
N THR A 96 -7.10 6.38 3.29
CA THR A 96 -6.23 6.94 2.26
C THR A 96 -6.38 6.19 0.93
N ILE A 97 -6.45 4.86 0.96
CA ILE A 97 -6.61 4.06 -0.26
C ILE A 97 -7.97 4.34 -0.89
N VAL A 98 -9.03 4.37 -0.08
CA VAL A 98 -10.37 4.69 -0.58
C VAL A 98 -10.41 6.08 -1.22
N LYS A 99 -9.81 7.07 -0.56
CA LYS A 99 -9.72 8.44 -1.06
C LYS A 99 -9.01 8.52 -2.41
N ILE A 100 -7.93 7.76 -2.60
CA ILE A 100 -7.20 7.69 -3.88
C ILE A 100 -8.10 7.11 -4.98
N ILE A 101 -8.82 6.03 -4.69
CA ILE A 101 -9.72 5.37 -5.64
C ILE A 101 -10.88 6.29 -6.04
N GLU A 102 -11.54 6.92 -5.06
CA GLU A 102 -12.67 7.82 -5.26
C GLU A 102 -12.26 9.11 -6.01
N ASN A 103 -11.02 9.56 -5.85
CA ASN A 103 -10.52 10.83 -6.41
C ASN A 103 -9.33 10.61 -7.36
N ARG A 104 -9.35 9.54 -8.16
CA ARG A 104 -8.19 9.13 -8.99
C ARG A 104 -7.63 10.23 -9.90
N ASP A 105 -8.46 11.17 -10.34
CA ASP A 105 -8.04 12.26 -11.23
C ASP A 105 -7.24 13.35 -10.49
N MET A 106 -7.31 13.37 -9.16
CA MET A 106 -6.63 14.34 -8.29
C MET A 106 -5.25 13.85 -7.80
N TYR A 107 -4.98 12.55 -7.95
CA TYR A 107 -3.81 11.89 -7.38
C TYR A 107 -3.03 11.14 -8.44
N THR A 108 -1.71 11.28 -8.40
CA THR A 108 -0.82 10.40 -9.15
C THR A 108 -0.28 9.33 -8.22
N TYR A 109 -0.80 8.12 -8.39
CA TYR A 109 -0.35 6.94 -7.67
C TYR A 109 0.84 6.30 -8.39
N ILE A 110 1.95 6.11 -7.67
CA ILE A 110 3.17 5.51 -8.20
C ILE A 110 3.48 4.27 -7.36
N ASN A 111 3.52 3.13 -8.03
CA ASN A 111 3.87 1.85 -7.41
C ASN A 111 5.32 1.51 -7.74
N LEU A 112 6.16 1.26 -6.74
CA LEU A 112 7.58 0.94 -6.91
C LEU A 112 7.85 -0.53 -6.51
N PRO A 113 7.47 -1.52 -7.33
CA PRO A 113 7.65 -2.93 -6.98
C PRO A 113 9.10 -3.39 -7.12
N LYS A 114 9.52 -4.25 -6.20
CA LYS A 114 10.76 -5.04 -6.34
C LYS A 114 10.45 -6.40 -6.95
N LEU A 115 11.16 -6.76 -8.02
CA LEU A 115 11.11 -8.09 -8.60
C LEU A 115 11.84 -9.09 -7.70
N LYS A 116 11.13 -10.13 -7.29
CA LYS A 116 11.64 -11.29 -6.53
C LYS A 116 10.88 -12.52 -6.99
N THR A 117 11.47 -13.70 -6.85
CA THR A 117 10.72 -14.96 -6.96
C THR A 117 9.79 -15.14 -5.76
N HIS A 118 8.69 -15.86 -5.95
CA HIS A 118 7.73 -16.16 -4.89
C HIS A 118 7.06 -17.50 -5.11
N CYS A 119 6.94 -18.33 -4.07
CA CYS A 119 6.42 -19.69 -4.19
C CYS A 119 4.95 -19.77 -4.67
N MET A 120 4.11 -18.80 -4.29
CA MET A 120 2.66 -18.84 -4.63
C MET A 120 2.33 -18.13 -5.95
N THR A 121 3.03 -17.04 -6.25
CA THR A 121 2.70 -16.15 -7.40
C THR A 121 3.76 -16.17 -8.48
N ARG A 122 4.76 -17.06 -8.37
CA ARG A 122 6.00 -17.16 -9.18
C ARG A 122 6.92 -15.95 -9.05
N VAL A 123 6.38 -14.74 -9.09
CA VAL A 123 7.11 -13.47 -8.93
C VAL A 123 6.38 -12.47 -8.04
N THR A 124 7.13 -11.49 -7.52
CA THR A 124 6.61 -10.28 -6.88
C THR A 124 6.66 -9.14 -7.86
N LEU A 125 5.55 -8.41 -8.01
CA LEU A 125 5.38 -7.27 -8.91
C LEU A 125 4.36 -6.30 -8.32
N GLY A 126 3.95 -5.29 -9.08
CA GLY A 126 3.06 -4.22 -8.62
C GLY A 126 1.77 -4.68 -7.96
N ILE A 127 1.11 -5.72 -8.49
CA ILE A 127 -0.13 -6.27 -7.91
C ILE A 127 0.10 -6.79 -6.49
N LYS A 128 1.27 -7.36 -6.21
CA LYS A 128 1.60 -7.85 -4.86
C LYS A 128 1.65 -6.72 -3.83
N ASN A 129 2.11 -5.55 -4.22
CA ASN A 129 2.13 -4.39 -3.32
C ASN A 129 0.71 -3.91 -2.98
N GLN A 130 -0.23 -4.04 -3.92
CA GLN A 130 -1.62 -3.65 -3.70
C GLN A 130 -2.38 -4.66 -2.83
N TRP A 131 -1.93 -5.93 -2.80
CA TRP A 131 -2.42 -6.91 -1.83
C TRP A 131 -2.11 -6.53 -0.38
N GLY A 132 -1.18 -5.59 -0.15
CA GLY A 132 -0.94 -5.00 1.15
C GLY A 132 -2.02 -4.02 1.63
N TYR A 133 -2.98 -3.60 0.79
CA TYR A 133 -3.94 -2.56 1.19
C TYR A 133 -5.06 -3.02 2.13
N PRO A 134 -5.68 -4.19 1.93
CA PRO A 134 -6.68 -4.68 2.88
C PRO A 134 -6.10 -4.79 4.29
N GLN A 135 -6.93 -4.67 5.33
CA GLN A 135 -6.47 -4.95 6.69
C GLN A 135 -5.92 -6.36 6.83
N HIS A 136 -4.96 -6.56 7.75
CA HIS A 136 -4.22 -7.82 7.82
C HIS A 136 -5.14 -9.03 8.03
N GLU A 137 -6.19 -8.88 8.84
CA GLU A 137 -7.16 -9.95 9.14
C GLU A 137 -8.03 -10.32 7.92
N ASP A 138 -8.09 -9.45 6.92
CA ASP A 138 -8.91 -9.64 5.72
C ASP A 138 -8.08 -10.23 4.54
N ARG A 139 -6.78 -10.49 4.77
CA ARG A 139 -5.86 -11.11 3.79
C ARG A 139 -5.79 -12.62 4.04
N GLY A 140 -6.80 -13.37 3.61
CA GLY A 140 -6.90 -14.83 3.80
C GLY A 140 -7.54 -15.56 2.63
#